data_AF-A0A0L9V9M3-F1
#
_entry.id   AF-A0A0L9V9M3-F1
#
_cell.length_a   1.000
_cell.length_b   1.000
_cell.length_c   1.000
_cell.angle_alpha   90.00
_cell.angle_beta   90.00
_cell.angle_gamma   90.00
#
_symmetry.space_group_name_H-M   'P 1'
#
loop_
_entity.id
_entity.type
_entity.pdbx_description
1 polymer ?
#
loop_
_entity_poly.entity_id
_entity_poly.type
_entity_poly.pdbx_seq_one_letter_code
_entity_poly.pdbx_strand_id
1 'polypeptide(L)'
;MGEHTLGQAQSLIEPQPHPAPSSSAAGPDGAQADSELNNVLPHVNSPASKIPLRPRKIRKVSPDPSTSESLTEPSKPGKSGGRSTKHVPPSRAMAVVPRLVARSLSCEGEVEIALRFLRNADPLLSPLIDIHQPPTFDNFHTPFLALTRSILYQQLAYKAGTSIYTRFIALCGGENGVVPETVLALTPQQLRQIGVSGRKASYLHDLARKYQNGILSDSTIVNMDDKSLFTMLTMVNGIGSWSVHMFMIFSLHRPDVLPINDLGVRKGVQLLYNLEDLPRPSQMDQLCEKWRPYRSVASWYMWRFVEAKGTPSSAVAVATGAGLQHQHHHQHQQHEQQQQQQQQHPPQPQLLDPINSMFNLG
;
A
#
# COMPACT_ATOMS: atom_id res chain seq x y z
N MET A 1 13.72 63.93 48.81
CA MET A 1 13.66 62.64 49.52
C MET A 1 14.36 61.63 48.60
N GLY A 2 15.69 61.66 48.47
CA GLY A 2 16.68 61.05 49.37
C GLY A 2 17.01 59.66 48.79
N GLU A 3 17.92 59.49 47.82
CA GLU A 3 19.41 59.50 47.85
C GLU A 3 20.10 58.42 48.72
N HIS A 4 21.10 57.77 48.08
CA HIS A 4 22.23 56.97 48.60
C HIS A 4 21.90 55.60 49.27
N THR A 5 22.60 54.47 49.03
CA THR A 5 24.06 54.18 49.16
C THR A 5 24.30 52.75 48.59
N LEU A 6 25.17 52.45 47.61
CA LEU A 6 26.62 52.18 47.63
C LEU A 6 27.13 51.00 48.50
N GLY A 7 27.96 50.15 47.88
CA GLY A 7 28.79 49.07 48.46
C GLY A 7 28.90 47.86 47.50
N GLN A 8 29.73 47.85 46.45
CA GLN A 8 31.18 47.56 46.42
C GLN A 8 31.57 46.34 47.28
N ALA A 9 32.45 45.39 46.89
CA ALA A 9 33.17 45.10 45.66
C ALA A 9 33.96 43.78 45.89
N GLN A 10 34.34 43.10 44.79
CA GLN A 10 35.59 42.30 44.59
C GLN A 10 35.76 41.00 45.39
N SER A 11 36.38 39.92 44.90
CA SER A 11 36.91 39.47 43.60
C SER A 11 37.67 38.15 43.85
N LEU A 12 37.90 37.35 42.79
CA LEU A 12 39.07 36.46 42.59
C LEU A 12 39.07 35.15 43.44
N ILE A 13 39.23 33.92 42.94
CA ILE A 13 40.17 33.35 41.95
C ILE A 13 39.68 31.93 41.56
N GLU A 14 39.77 31.58 40.27
CA GLU A 14 39.89 30.21 39.74
C GLU A 14 41.41 29.92 39.55
N PRO A 15 41.93 28.69 39.76
CA PRO A 15 42.10 27.77 38.62
C PRO A 15 42.02 26.25 38.94
N GLN A 16 41.67 25.46 37.91
CA GLN A 16 41.85 24.00 37.71
C GLN A 16 43.35 23.54 37.72
N PRO A 17 43.76 22.25 37.49
CA PRO A 17 43.21 20.90 37.79
C PRO A 17 44.27 19.86 38.33
N HIS A 18 43.83 18.59 38.51
CA HIS A 18 44.58 17.30 38.66
C HIS A 18 45.19 16.95 40.06
N PRO A 19 45.51 15.67 40.41
CA PRO A 19 45.80 14.49 39.57
C PRO A 19 45.29 13.09 40.02
N ALA A 20 45.57 12.09 39.18
CA ALA A 20 45.56 10.65 39.50
C ALA A 20 46.78 10.25 40.36
N PRO A 21 46.84 8.99 40.85
CA PRO A 21 48.13 8.34 41.03
C PRO A 21 48.25 6.96 40.37
N SER A 22 49.49 6.67 40.01
CA SER A 22 50.08 5.47 39.42
C SER A 22 51.22 4.95 40.31
N SER A 23 51.47 3.64 40.38
CA SER A 23 52.81 3.02 40.54
C SER A 23 52.68 1.49 40.37
N SER A 24 53.24 0.88 39.30
CA SER A 24 54.59 0.27 39.17
C SER A 24 54.68 -1.11 39.87
N ALA A 25 55.37 -2.17 39.40
CA ALA A 25 56.56 -2.32 38.55
C ALA A 25 56.60 -3.74 37.90
N ALA A 26 57.13 -3.88 36.66
CA ALA A 26 58.39 -4.56 36.26
C ALA A 26 58.36 -6.11 36.13
N GLY A 27 58.78 -6.63 34.94
CA GLY A 27 58.93 -8.06 34.57
C GLY A 27 60.24 -8.72 35.09
N PRO A 28 60.86 -9.75 34.44
CA PRO A 28 60.58 -10.44 33.16
C PRO A 28 60.70 -12.00 33.20
N ASP A 29 60.74 -12.62 32.01
CA ASP A 29 61.28 -13.96 31.63
C ASP A 29 60.51 -15.29 31.88
N GLY A 30 60.34 -16.04 30.77
CA GLY A 30 60.81 -17.43 30.70
C GLY A 30 59.81 -18.57 30.50
N ALA A 31 59.92 -19.22 29.33
CA ALA A 31 59.71 -20.66 29.06
C ALA A 31 58.30 -21.23 28.70
N GLN A 32 58.20 -21.60 27.41
CA GLN A 32 57.81 -22.90 26.83
C GLN A 32 56.59 -23.68 27.38
N ALA A 33 55.61 -23.97 26.52
CA ALA A 33 55.45 -25.29 25.88
C ALA A 33 54.09 -25.44 25.14
N ASP A 34 54.17 -25.90 23.90
CA ASP A 34 53.31 -26.87 23.20
C ASP A 34 51.78 -26.79 23.32
N SER A 35 51.11 -26.53 22.19
CA SER A 35 50.60 -27.61 21.32
C SER A 35 49.63 -27.07 20.28
N GLU A 36 49.91 -27.45 19.04
CA GLU A 36 49.11 -27.24 17.84
C GLU A 36 47.74 -27.92 17.95
N LEU A 37 46.68 -27.28 17.46
CA LEU A 37 45.68 -27.94 16.62
C LEU A 37 45.17 -26.95 15.58
N ASN A 38 45.64 -27.16 14.36
CA ASN A 38 45.17 -26.58 13.11
C ASN A 38 43.66 -26.78 12.93
N ASN A 39 42.94 -25.74 12.52
CA ASN A 39 42.07 -25.90 11.35
C ASN A 39 41.94 -24.60 10.54
N VAL A 40 42.33 -24.73 9.27
CA VAL A 40 42.44 -23.71 8.24
C VAL A 40 41.05 -23.46 7.61
N LEU A 41 40.65 -22.20 7.48
CA LEU A 41 39.63 -21.76 6.52
C LEU A 41 40.34 -20.92 5.44
N PRO A 42 40.17 -21.22 4.13
CA PRO A 42 40.86 -20.47 3.09
C PRO A 42 40.11 -19.17 2.74
N HIS A 43 40.89 -18.09 2.67
CA HIS A 43 40.61 -16.89 1.89
C HIS A 43 40.35 -17.24 0.42
N VAL A 44 39.30 -16.68 -0.19
CA VAL A 44 39.30 -16.43 -1.64
C VAL A 44 38.62 -15.10 -1.97
N ASN A 45 39.32 -14.35 -2.82
CA ASN A 45 39.08 -12.98 -3.28
C ASN A 45 37.79 -12.78 -4.09
N SER A 46 37.23 -11.57 -3.94
CA SER A 46 36.34 -10.91 -4.91
C SER A 46 37.01 -10.70 -6.28
N PRO A 47 36.19 -10.66 -7.36
CA PRO A 47 36.43 -9.61 -8.35
C PRO A 47 35.15 -8.87 -8.81
N ALA A 48 35.35 -7.59 -9.09
CA ALA A 48 34.39 -6.68 -9.69
C ALA A 48 34.03 -7.10 -11.12
N SER A 49 32.74 -7.08 -11.46
CA SER A 49 32.27 -7.29 -12.84
C SER A 49 31.79 -5.98 -13.47
N LYS A 50 32.54 -5.54 -14.48
CA LYS A 50 32.25 -4.43 -15.40
C LYS A 50 31.33 -4.92 -16.53
N ILE A 51 30.37 -4.06 -16.89
CA ILE A 51 29.45 -4.20 -18.01
C ILE A 51 30.21 -4.08 -19.35
N PRO A 52 29.96 -4.95 -20.35
CA PRO A 52 30.30 -4.65 -21.73
C PRO A 52 29.07 -4.21 -22.55
N LEU A 53 29.14 -2.99 -23.06
CA LEU A 53 28.30 -2.49 -24.16
C LEU A 53 28.63 -3.24 -25.45
N ARG A 54 27.63 -3.76 -26.17
CA ARG A 54 27.78 -4.25 -27.55
C ARG A 54 27.16 -3.26 -28.55
N PRO A 55 27.91 -2.80 -29.56
CA PRO A 55 27.38 -1.96 -30.63
C PRO A 55 26.62 -2.79 -31.69
N ARG A 56 25.43 -2.34 -32.09
CA ARG A 56 24.70 -2.88 -33.25
C ARG A 56 25.30 -2.31 -34.54
N LYS A 57 25.71 -3.20 -35.44
CA LYS A 57 26.37 -2.91 -36.72
C LYS A 57 25.32 -2.61 -37.80
N ILE A 58 25.48 -1.45 -38.45
CA ILE A 58 24.76 -1.02 -39.66
C ILE A 58 25.27 -1.83 -40.87
N ARG A 59 24.37 -2.23 -41.79
CA ARG A 59 24.76 -2.51 -43.18
C ARG A 59 23.69 -2.01 -44.16
N LYS A 60 24.18 -1.32 -45.18
CA LYS A 60 23.52 -0.51 -46.23
C LYS A 60 23.40 -1.31 -47.56
N VAL A 61 22.32 -1.04 -48.32
CA VAL A 61 22.21 -0.82 -49.81
C VAL A 61 22.33 -2.07 -50.73
N SER A 62 21.24 -2.58 -51.35
CA SER A 62 20.59 -2.29 -52.68
C SER A 62 21.28 -2.99 -53.89
N PRO A 63 20.72 -3.13 -55.14
CA PRO A 63 19.47 -2.58 -55.73
C PRO A 63 18.60 -3.51 -56.65
N ASP A 64 17.36 -3.03 -56.92
CA ASP A 64 16.45 -3.00 -58.11
C ASP A 64 16.84 -3.67 -59.48
N PRO A 65 15.92 -3.85 -60.49
CA PRO A 65 14.85 -2.90 -60.89
C PRO A 65 13.54 -3.40 -61.55
N SER A 66 12.66 -2.41 -61.80
CA SER A 66 11.61 -2.28 -62.85
C SER A 66 10.32 -3.12 -62.68
N THR A 67 9.10 -2.59 -62.86
CA THR A 67 8.65 -1.71 -63.94
C THR A 67 7.46 -0.82 -63.50
N SER A 68 7.47 0.40 -64.00
CA SER A 68 6.39 1.40 -64.04
C SER A 68 5.19 0.95 -64.89
N GLU A 69 3.97 1.36 -64.51
CA GLU A 69 3.08 2.15 -65.37
C GLU A 69 1.78 2.58 -64.66
N SER A 70 1.39 3.82 -64.94
CA SER A 70 0.17 4.52 -64.52
C SER A 70 -0.93 4.39 -65.57
N LEU A 71 -2.20 4.56 -65.17
CA LEU A 71 -3.20 5.51 -65.73
C LEU A 71 -4.67 5.00 -65.64
N THR A 72 -5.52 5.89 -65.10
CA THR A 72 -6.88 6.28 -65.54
C THR A 72 -8.06 5.30 -65.66
N GLU A 73 -9.16 5.69 -65.00
CA GLU A 73 -10.59 5.45 -65.30
C GLU A 73 -10.98 5.59 -66.80
N PRO A 74 -12.08 4.97 -67.33
CA PRO A 74 -13.45 5.50 -67.17
C PRO A 74 -14.63 4.47 -67.25
N SER A 75 -15.84 5.03 -67.29
CA SER A 75 -17.19 4.55 -66.91
C SER A 75 -18.11 3.88 -67.96
N LYS A 76 -19.07 3.04 -67.47
CA LYS A 76 -20.51 2.75 -67.87
C LYS A 76 -20.81 1.98 -69.20
N PRO A 77 -22.05 1.48 -69.50
CA PRO A 77 -23.29 1.22 -68.71
C PRO A 77 -24.02 -0.15 -69.00
N GLY A 78 -25.12 -0.49 -68.30
CA GLY A 78 -26.04 -1.57 -68.69
C GLY A 78 -27.29 -1.76 -67.79
N LYS A 79 -28.49 -1.73 -68.38
CA LYS A 79 -29.85 -1.76 -67.78
C LYS A 79 -30.30 -3.17 -67.33
N SER A 80 -31.15 -3.27 -66.29
CA SER A 80 -32.55 -3.81 -66.39
C SER A 80 -33.20 -4.14 -65.03
N GLY A 81 -34.42 -3.60 -64.82
CA GLY A 81 -35.61 -4.24 -64.22
C GLY A 81 -35.53 -5.11 -62.95
N GLY A 82 -36.23 -4.70 -61.89
CA GLY A 82 -36.59 -5.58 -60.78
C GLY A 82 -37.09 -4.85 -59.55
N ARG A 83 -38.38 -4.51 -59.51
CA ARG A 83 -39.07 -3.98 -58.33
C ARG A 83 -39.20 -5.11 -57.31
N SER A 84 -38.29 -5.16 -56.32
CA SER A 84 -38.38 -6.08 -55.19
C SER A 84 -38.52 -5.27 -53.90
N THR A 85 -39.65 -5.45 -53.23
CA THR A 85 -39.99 -4.87 -51.93
C THR A 85 -39.01 -5.37 -50.88
N LYS A 86 -38.01 -4.54 -50.52
CA LYS A 86 -37.16 -4.80 -49.37
C LYS A 86 -37.97 -4.59 -48.09
N HIS A 87 -38.36 -5.70 -47.46
CA HIS A 87 -38.72 -5.74 -46.06
C HIS A 87 -37.49 -5.31 -45.25
N VAL A 88 -37.54 -4.10 -44.69
CA VAL A 88 -36.59 -3.66 -43.67
C VAL A 88 -37.03 -4.32 -42.36
N PRO A 89 -36.22 -5.19 -41.73
CA PRO A 89 -36.56 -5.66 -40.39
C PRO A 89 -36.51 -4.45 -39.44
N PRO A 90 -37.43 -4.33 -38.46
CA PRO A 90 -37.34 -3.25 -37.50
C PRO A 90 -35.99 -3.36 -36.79
N SER A 91 -35.20 -2.29 -36.87
CA SER A 91 -33.97 -2.14 -36.11
C SER A 91 -34.34 -2.32 -34.64
N ARG A 92 -33.91 -3.45 -34.07
CA ARG A 92 -34.05 -3.73 -32.64
C ARG A 92 -33.23 -2.65 -31.95
N ALA A 93 -33.91 -1.61 -31.47
CA ALA A 93 -33.32 -0.63 -30.58
C ALA A 93 -32.61 -1.42 -29.48
N MET A 94 -31.28 -1.40 -29.49
CA MET A 94 -30.52 -2.01 -28.42
C MET A 94 -30.93 -1.24 -27.16
N ALA A 95 -31.67 -1.92 -26.29
CA ALA A 95 -31.97 -1.38 -24.97
C ALA A 95 -30.62 -0.99 -24.36
N VAL A 96 -30.42 0.32 -24.17
CA VAL A 96 -29.26 0.85 -23.45
C VAL A 96 -29.46 0.39 -22.02
N VAL A 97 -28.92 -0.78 -21.70
CA VAL A 97 -28.88 -1.28 -20.33
C VAL A 97 -28.12 -0.22 -19.53
N PRO A 98 -28.71 0.36 -18.47
CA PRO A 98 -28.00 1.32 -17.65
C PRO A 98 -26.70 0.68 -17.20
N ARG A 99 -25.55 1.24 -17.61
CA ARG A 99 -24.26 0.80 -17.07
C ARG A 99 -24.31 1.11 -15.59
N LEU A 100 -24.29 0.06 -14.76
CA LEU A 100 -24.13 0.21 -13.32
C LEU A 100 -22.81 0.97 -13.09
N VAL A 101 -22.90 2.21 -12.64
CA VAL A 101 -21.73 2.99 -12.23
C VAL A 101 -21.49 2.64 -10.77
N ALA A 102 -20.50 1.78 -10.52
CA ALA A 102 -20.12 1.43 -9.16
C ALA A 102 -19.59 2.67 -8.41
N ARG A 103 -19.98 2.80 -7.14
CA ARG A 103 -19.46 3.85 -6.26
C ARG A 103 -18.20 3.35 -5.55
N SER A 104 -17.58 4.20 -4.74
CA SER A 104 -16.51 3.79 -3.84
C SER A 104 -16.96 2.61 -2.98
N LEU A 105 -16.10 1.61 -2.78
CA LEU A 105 -16.41 0.46 -1.91
C LEU A 105 -16.56 0.83 -0.44
N SER A 106 -16.17 2.05 -0.05
CA SER A 106 -16.44 2.60 1.27
C SER A 106 -17.85 3.20 1.41
N CYS A 107 -18.62 3.33 0.34
CA CYS A 107 -20.01 3.78 0.41
C CYS A 107 -20.87 2.69 1.07
N GLU A 108 -21.78 3.10 1.95
CA GLU A 108 -22.73 2.20 2.58
C GLU A 108 -23.52 1.40 1.54
N GLY A 109 -23.60 0.08 1.75
CA GLY A 109 -24.31 -0.86 0.88
C GLY A 109 -23.56 -1.25 -0.40
N GLU A 110 -22.44 -0.61 -0.73
CA GLU A 110 -21.77 -0.83 -2.03
C GLU A 110 -21.12 -2.22 -2.11
N VAL A 111 -20.55 -2.70 -1.00
CA VAL A 111 -20.00 -4.07 -0.93
C VAL A 111 -21.14 -5.09 -1.09
N GLU A 112 -22.28 -4.90 -0.45
CA GLU A 112 -23.43 -5.80 -0.56
C GLU A 112 -23.97 -5.86 -2.00
N ILE A 113 -24.03 -4.71 -2.68
CA ILE A 113 -24.39 -4.62 -4.10
C ILE A 113 -23.35 -5.40 -4.94
N ALA A 114 -22.06 -5.20 -4.67
CA ALA A 114 -20.98 -5.90 -5.36
C ALA A 114 -21.09 -7.43 -5.19
N LEU A 115 -21.34 -7.91 -3.97
CA LEU A 115 -21.50 -9.34 -3.69
C LEU A 115 -22.71 -9.93 -4.43
N ARG A 116 -23.84 -9.22 -4.44
CA ARG A 116 -25.04 -9.65 -5.18
C ARG A 116 -24.78 -9.68 -6.68
N PHE A 117 -24.09 -8.67 -7.20
CA PHE A 117 -23.71 -8.62 -8.61
C PHE A 117 -22.81 -9.80 -8.98
N LEU A 118 -21.74 -10.03 -8.21
CA LEU A 118 -20.75 -11.07 -8.48
C LEU A 118 -21.34 -12.48 -8.43
N ARG A 119 -22.25 -12.77 -7.49
CA ARG A 119 -22.98 -14.05 -7.46
C ARG A 119 -23.74 -14.33 -8.77
N ASN A 120 -24.36 -13.30 -9.35
CA ASN A 120 -25.10 -13.44 -10.61
C ASN A 120 -24.19 -13.48 -11.83
N ALA A 121 -23.15 -12.64 -11.85
CA ALA A 121 -22.26 -12.49 -13.00
C ALA A 121 -21.29 -13.66 -13.15
N ASP A 122 -20.84 -14.26 -12.04
CA ASP A 122 -19.97 -15.43 -12.02
C ASP A 122 -20.35 -16.38 -10.88
N PRO A 123 -21.25 -17.35 -11.13
CA PRO A 123 -21.72 -18.27 -10.10
C PRO A 123 -20.62 -19.06 -9.39
N LEU A 124 -19.44 -19.22 -10.00
CA LEU A 124 -18.26 -19.86 -9.39
C LEU A 124 -17.77 -19.11 -8.15
N LEU A 125 -18.03 -17.81 -8.05
CA LEU A 125 -17.68 -17.02 -6.86
C LEU A 125 -18.62 -17.29 -5.67
N SER A 126 -19.84 -17.78 -5.89
CA SER A 126 -20.85 -17.91 -4.82
C SER A 126 -20.37 -18.74 -3.63
N PRO A 127 -19.78 -19.94 -3.82
CA PRO A 127 -19.25 -20.72 -2.69
C PRO A 127 -18.16 -19.98 -1.91
N LEU A 128 -17.32 -19.19 -2.58
CA LEU A 128 -16.29 -18.39 -1.92
C LEU A 128 -16.90 -17.24 -1.12
N ILE A 129 -17.92 -16.59 -1.67
CA ILE A 129 -18.66 -15.51 -1.01
C ILE A 129 -19.40 -16.02 0.23
N ASP A 130 -19.92 -17.25 0.18
CA ASP A 130 -20.68 -17.82 1.30
C ASP A 130 -19.77 -18.31 2.44
N ILE A 131 -18.55 -18.78 2.13
CA ILE A 131 -17.60 -19.31 3.11
C ILE A 131 -16.74 -18.20 3.77
N HIS A 132 -16.42 -17.14 3.03
CA HIS A 132 -15.57 -16.06 3.52
C HIS A 132 -16.37 -14.81 3.86
N GLN A 133 -15.98 -14.15 4.96
CA GLN A 133 -16.56 -12.87 5.35
C GLN A 133 -16.45 -11.84 4.22
N PRO A 134 -17.37 -10.88 4.11
CA PRO A 134 -17.22 -9.76 3.18
C PRO A 134 -15.94 -8.95 3.43
N PRO A 135 -15.33 -8.35 2.38
CA PRO A 135 -14.26 -7.38 2.58
C PRO A 135 -14.76 -6.12 3.30
N THR A 136 -13.90 -5.54 4.13
CA THR A 136 -14.11 -4.22 4.73
C THR A 136 -13.17 -3.19 4.09
N PHE A 137 -13.69 -1.97 3.87
CA PHE A 137 -12.98 -0.85 3.24
C PHE A 137 -13.16 0.43 4.08
N ASP A 138 -12.55 0.41 5.26
CA ASP A 138 -12.72 1.37 6.35
C ASP A 138 -11.46 2.19 6.68
N ASN A 139 -10.42 2.08 5.85
CA ASN A 139 -9.16 2.80 6.05
C ASN A 139 -9.09 4.08 5.20
N PHE A 140 -9.02 5.25 5.84
CA PHE A 140 -9.10 6.56 5.20
C PHE A 140 -7.84 7.42 5.36
N HIS A 141 -6.65 6.81 5.35
CA HIS A 141 -5.42 7.58 5.29
C HIS A 141 -5.38 8.52 4.07
N THR A 142 -4.75 9.68 4.24
CA THR A 142 -4.46 10.56 3.10
C THR A 142 -3.62 9.81 2.06
N PRO A 143 -3.80 10.08 0.75
CA PRO A 143 -2.98 9.49 -0.30
C PRO A 143 -1.47 9.54 -0.03
N PHE A 144 -0.94 10.68 0.43
CA PHE A 144 0.47 10.81 0.77
C PHE A 144 0.91 9.84 1.88
N LEU A 145 0.15 9.76 2.98
CA LEU A 145 0.43 8.86 4.09
C LEU A 145 0.33 7.39 3.67
N ALA A 146 -0.72 7.03 2.92
CA ALA A 146 -0.93 5.67 2.43
C ALA A 146 0.20 5.20 1.49
N LEU A 147 0.64 6.05 0.56
CA LEU A 147 1.76 5.75 -0.34
C LEU A 147 3.10 5.66 0.42
N THR A 148 3.33 6.56 1.37
CA THR A 148 4.50 6.53 2.26
C THR A 148 4.55 5.23 3.07
N ARG A 149 3.43 4.85 3.69
CA ARG A 149 3.29 3.57 4.40
C ARG A 149 3.55 2.40 3.46
N SER A 150 2.98 2.40 2.26
CA SER A 150 3.20 1.35 1.26
C SER A 150 4.69 1.16 0.97
N ILE A 151 5.44 2.23 0.71
CA ILE A 151 6.91 2.20 0.49
C ILE A 151 7.64 1.58 1.69
N LEU A 152 7.28 1.97 2.91
CA LEU A 152 7.93 1.49 4.14
C LEU A 152 7.74 -0.02 4.32
N TYR A 153 6.58 -0.58 3.99
CA TYR A 153 6.26 -2.00 4.16
C TYR A 153 6.82 -2.93 3.06
N GLN A 154 7.30 -2.40 1.94
CA GLN A 154 7.77 -3.23 0.81
C GLN A 154 8.87 -4.23 1.21
N GLN A 155 8.76 -5.48 0.73
CA GLN A 155 9.79 -6.52 0.90
C GLN A 155 10.18 -6.80 2.37
N LEU A 156 9.23 -6.69 3.30
CA LEU A 156 9.45 -6.96 4.72
C LEU A 156 8.42 -7.95 5.28
N ALA A 157 8.82 -8.69 6.31
CA ALA A 157 7.86 -9.33 7.18
C ALA A 157 7.02 -8.27 7.90
N TYR A 158 5.75 -8.59 8.17
CA TYR A 158 4.79 -7.65 8.73
C TYR A 158 5.29 -6.96 10.02
N LYS A 159 5.82 -7.74 10.99
CA LYS A 159 6.34 -7.20 12.26
C LYS A 159 7.48 -6.18 12.05
N ALA A 160 8.36 -6.43 11.08
CA ALA A 160 9.47 -5.52 10.77
C ALA A 160 8.96 -4.22 10.12
N GLY A 161 8.01 -4.33 9.17
CA GLY A 161 7.34 -3.17 8.58
C GLY A 161 6.67 -2.29 9.64
N THR A 162 5.93 -2.91 10.57
CA THR A 162 5.27 -2.19 11.67
C THR A 162 6.26 -1.47 12.57
N SER A 163 7.36 -2.12 12.97
CA SER A 163 8.40 -1.46 13.79
C SER A 163 9.03 -0.25 13.10
N ILE A 164 9.28 -0.34 11.79
CA ILE A 164 9.82 0.79 11.01
C ILE A 164 8.78 1.90 10.90
N TYR A 165 7.52 1.56 10.59
CA TYR A 165 6.43 2.52 10.46
C TYR A 165 6.19 3.28 11.76
N THR A 166 6.08 2.60 12.91
CA THR A 166 5.89 3.26 14.21
C THR A 166 7.00 4.26 14.52
N ARG A 167 8.26 3.91 14.26
CA ARG A 167 9.39 4.84 14.44
C ARG A 167 9.38 5.99 13.45
N PHE A 168 8.97 5.75 12.20
CA PHE A 168 8.81 6.79 11.19
C PHE A 168 7.72 7.80 11.58
N ILE A 169 6.57 7.33 12.05
CA ILE A 169 5.49 8.18 12.56
C ILE A 169 5.97 9.02 13.75
N ALA A 170 6.72 8.42 14.68
CA ALA A 170 7.30 9.15 15.80
C ALA A 170 8.27 10.26 15.35
N LEU A 171 9.11 10.00 14.34
CA LEU A 171 9.99 11.03 13.75
C LEU A 171 9.22 12.18 13.10
N CYS A 172 8.02 11.91 12.56
CA CYS A 172 7.17 12.92 11.93
C CYS A 172 6.27 13.66 12.93
N GLY A 173 6.26 13.29 14.22
CA GLY A 173 5.38 13.89 15.23
C GLY A 173 3.94 13.36 15.19
N GLY A 174 3.71 12.17 14.65
CA GLY A 174 2.38 11.57 14.49
C GLY A 174 1.95 11.43 13.02
N GLU A 175 0.85 10.73 12.78
CA GLU A 175 0.37 10.45 11.41
C GLU A 175 -0.01 11.73 10.66
N ASN A 176 -0.61 12.70 11.35
CA ASN A 176 -0.92 14.03 10.80
C ASN A 176 0.33 14.84 10.44
N GLY A 177 1.50 14.49 11.01
CA GLY A 177 2.77 15.13 10.71
C GLY A 177 3.49 14.54 9.49
N VAL A 178 2.97 13.44 8.92
CA VAL A 178 3.50 12.84 7.69
C VAL A 178 3.00 13.66 6.50
N VAL A 179 3.69 14.77 6.25
CA VAL A 179 3.46 15.66 5.10
C VAL A 179 4.73 15.77 4.25
N PRO A 180 4.62 16.17 2.98
CA PRO A 180 5.77 16.22 2.06
C PRO A 180 6.97 16.99 2.63
N GLU A 181 6.72 18.13 3.29
CA GLU A 181 7.74 19.00 3.86
C GLU A 181 8.50 18.31 5.00
N THR A 182 7.78 17.64 5.90
CA THR A 182 8.36 16.86 7.00
C THR A 182 9.24 15.74 6.45
N VAL A 183 8.74 14.99 5.46
CA VAL A 183 9.48 13.88 4.86
C VAL A 183 10.75 14.36 4.15
N LEU A 184 10.72 15.51 3.48
CA LEU A 184 11.89 16.10 2.83
C LEU A 184 12.92 16.64 3.82
N ALA A 185 12.50 17.02 5.03
CA ALA A 185 13.41 17.48 6.09
C ALA A 185 14.17 16.33 6.77
N LEU A 186 13.69 15.09 6.65
CA LEU A 186 14.38 13.92 7.21
C LEU A 186 15.64 13.57 6.41
N THR A 187 16.77 13.50 7.09
CA THR A 187 18.03 13.08 6.46
C THR A 187 18.03 11.57 6.19
N PRO A 188 18.78 11.10 5.16
CA PRO A 188 18.99 9.66 4.95
C PRO A 188 19.54 8.93 6.18
N GLN A 189 20.31 9.62 7.04
CA GLN A 189 20.85 9.06 8.28
C GLN A 189 19.74 8.82 9.31
N GLN A 190 18.84 9.78 9.54
CA GLN A 190 17.70 9.62 10.44
C GLN A 190 16.79 8.47 9.98
N LEU A 191 16.49 8.41 8.68
CA LEU A 191 15.72 7.31 8.09
C LEU A 191 16.42 5.95 8.29
N ARG A 192 17.74 5.89 8.11
CA ARG A 192 18.51 4.67 8.33
C ARG A 192 18.47 4.22 9.80
N GLN A 193 18.55 5.14 10.75
CA GLN A 193 18.49 4.84 12.19
C GLN A 193 17.18 4.15 12.58
N ILE A 194 16.08 4.48 11.90
CA ILE A 194 14.79 3.82 12.10
C ILE A 194 14.57 2.58 11.21
N GLY A 195 15.60 2.08 10.54
CA GLY A 195 15.56 0.86 9.74
C GLY A 195 15.06 1.04 8.30
N VAL A 196 14.89 2.27 7.81
CA VAL A 196 14.57 2.53 6.40
C VAL A 196 15.85 2.36 5.56
N SER A 197 15.78 1.53 4.52
CA SER A 197 16.92 1.33 3.61
C SER A 197 17.18 2.59 2.77
N GLY A 198 18.41 2.78 2.29
CA GLY A 198 18.75 3.95 1.45
C GLY A 198 17.89 4.06 0.18
N ARG A 199 17.50 2.92 -0.40
CA ARG A 199 16.59 2.87 -1.55
C ARG A 199 15.16 3.31 -1.18
N LYS A 200 14.63 2.88 -0.03
CA LYS A 200 13.31 3.35 0.43
C LYS A 200 13.35 4.82 0.79
N ALA A 201 14.43 5.31 1.39
CA ALA A 201 14.61 6.72 1.67
C ALA A 201 14.56 7.57 0.39
N SER A 202 15.22 7.13 -0.71
CA SER A 202 15.13 7.84 -1.99
C SER A 202 13.73 7.81 -2.59
N TYR A 203 12.96 6.75 -2.39
CA TYR A 203 11.57 6.64 -2.84
C TYR A 203 10.64 7.59 -2.08
N LEU A 204 10.80 7.66 -0.75
CA LEU A 204 10.06 8.60 0.10
C LEU A 204 10.32 10.05 -0.31
N HIS A 205 11.59 10.42 -0.52
CA HIS A 205 11.94 11.77 -0.97
C HIS A 205 11.48 12.06 -2.39
N ASP A 206 11.48 11.08 -3.30
CA ASP A 206 10.97 11.26 -4.66
C ASP A 206 9.45 11.48 -4.66
N LEU A 207 8.70 10.71 -3.86
CA LEU A 207 7.27 10.92 -3.64
C LEU A 207 7.01 12.33 -3.07
N ALA A 208 7.70 12.70 -2.00
CA ALA A 208 7.52 14.00 -1.35
C ALA A 208 7.89 15.18 -2.28
N ARG A 209 8.93 15.04 -3.10
CA ARG A 209 9.30 16.07 -4.09
C ARG A 209 8.26 16.23 -5.19
N LYS A 210 7.62 15.16 -5.63
CA LYS A 210 6.51 15.23 -6.61
C LYS A 210 5.30 15.95 -6.02
N TYR A 211 5.05 15.81 -4.71
CA TYR A 211 4.04 16.61 -4.02
C TYR A 211 4.46 18.08 -3.90
N GLN A 212 5.68 18.34 -3.42
CA GLN A 212 6.21 19.70 -3.27
C GLN A 212 6.20 20.50 -4.59
N ASN A 213 6.47 19.83 -5.71
CA ASN A 213 6.50 20.47 -7.03
C ASN A 213 5.11 20.53 -7.71
N GLY A 214 4.04 20.12 -7.03
CA GLY A 214 2.66 20.18 -7.55
C GLY A 214 2.31 19.13 -8.61
N ILE A 215 3.18 18.14 -8.84
CA ILE A 215 2.90 17.02 -9.77
C ILE A 215 1.83 16.11 -9.19
N LEU A 216 1.86 15.91 -7.88
CA LEU A 216 0.89 15.12 -7.12
C LEU A 216 0.32 15.96 -5.98
N SER A 217 -0.91 15.66 -5.58
CA SER A 217 -1.53 16.15 -4.34
C SER A 217 -2.60 15.14 -3.92
N ASP A 218 -3.00 15.17 -2.65
CA ASP A 218 -4.06 14.29 -2.17
C ASP A 218 -5.37 14.51 -2.93
N SER A 219 -5.72 15.78 -3.18
CA SER A 219 -6.94 16.14 -3.92
C SER A 219 -6.89 15.68 -5.37
N THR A 220 -5.77 15.87 -6.07
CA THR A 220 -5.65 15.42 -7.46
C THR A 220 -5.70 13.89 -7.54
N ILE A 221 -5.06 13.16 -6.62
CA ILE A 221 -5.08 11.69 -6.60
C ILE A 221 -6.49 11.13 -6.41
N VAL A 222 -7.26 11.65 -5.46
CA VAL A 222 -8.62 11.14 -5.18
C VAL A 222 -9.56 11.35 -6.38
N ASN A 223 -9.41 12.46 -7.09
CA ASN A 223 -10.27 12.85 -8.20
C ASN A 223 -9.80 12.33 -9.58
N MET A 224 -8.60 11.78 -9.66
CA MET A 224 -8.02 11.30 -10.93
C MET A 224 -8.68 9.99 -11.39
N ASP A 225 -8.87 9.85 -12.71
CA ASP A 225 -9.31 8.60 -13.30
C ASP A 225 -8.23 7.51 -13.16
N ASP A 226 -8.68 6.25 -13.14
CA ASP A 226 -7.84 5.10 -12.84
C ASP A 226 -6.62 4.96 -13.77
N LYS A 227 -6.75 5.32 -15.06
CA LYS A 227 -5.66 5.19 -16.03
C LYS A 227 -4.61 6.26 -15.82
N SER A 228 -5.05 7.52 -15.68
CA SER A 228 -4.14 8.64 -15.40
C SER A 228 -3.44 8.45 -14.05
N LEU A 229 -4.17 7.99 -13.03
CA LEU A 229 -3.62 7.71 -11.71
C LEU A 229 -2.54 6.63 -11.78
N PHE A 230 -2.79 5.56 -12.53
CA PHE A 230 -1.81 4.50 -12.77
C PHE A 230 -0.53 5.05 -13.41
N THR A 231 -0.66 5.84 -14.48
CA THR A 231 0.50 6.46 -15.15
C THR A 231 1.28 7.37 -14.22
N MET A 232 0.59 8.25 -13.48
CA MET A 232 1.23 9.22 -12.59
C MET A 232 1.96 8.55 -11.42
N LEU A 233 1.32 7.58 -10.75
CA LEU A 233 1.93 6.91 -9.59
C LEU A 233 3.08 5.99 -9.97
N THR A 234 3.06 5.38 -11.16
CA THR A 234 4.19 4.56 -11.64
C THR A 234 5.44 5.37 -12.00
N MET A 235 5.33 6.70 -12.10
CA MET A 235 6.50 7.59 -12.22
C MET A 235 7.21 7.84 -10.89
N VAL A 236 6.61 7.47 -9.76
CA VAL A 236 7.25 7.54 -8.44
C VAL A 236 8.21 6.37 -8.30
N ASN A 237 9.46 6.66 -7.96
CA ASN A 237 10.46 5.64 -7.76
C ASN A 237 10.01 4.65 -6.68
N GLY A 238 10.11 3.35 -7.00
CA GLY A 238 9.70 2.29 -6.08
C GLY A 238 8.21 2.00 -6.05
N ILE A 239 7.37 2.72 -6.79
CA ILE A 239 5.95 2.42 -6.96
C ILE A 239 5.74 1.76 -8.32
N GLY A 240 5.49 0.46 -8.32
CA GLY A 240 5.18 -0.32 -9.52
C GLY A 240 3.69 -0.54 -9.71
N SER A 241 3.34 -1.14 -10.86
CA SER A 241 1.95 -1.51 -11.22
C SER A 241 1.20 -2.21 -10.08
N TRP A 242 1.84 -3.17 -9.42
CA TRP A 242 1.26 -3.89 -8.30
C TRP A 242 0.90 -2.95 -7.14
N SER A 243 1.85 -2.09 -6.73
CA SER A 243 1.64 -1.12 -5.63
C SER A 243 0.51 -0.15 -5.94
N VAL A 244 0.39 0.31 -7.19
CA VAL A 244 -0.70 1.21 -7.59
C VAL A 244 -2.04 0.51 -7.49
N HIS A 245 -2.18 -0.72 -7.97
CA HIS A 245 -3.44 -1.45 -7.82
C HIS A 245 -3.80 -1.69 -6.35
N MET A 246 -2.83 -2.03 -5.49
CA MET A 246 -3.10 -2.18 -4.06
C MET A 246 -3.55 -0.87 -3.43
N PHE A 247 -2.92 0.24 -3.79
CA PHE A 247 -3.33 1.57 -3.34
C PHE A 247 -4.74 1.94 -3.81
N MET A 248 -5.08 1.68 -5.08
CA MET A 248 -6.42 1.95 -5.61
C MET A 248 -7.50 1.12 -4.89
N ILE A 249 -7.23 -0.15 -4.60
CA ILE A 249 -8.19 -1.05 -3.93
C ILE A 249 -8.34 -0.68 -2.45
N PHE A 250 -7.24 -0.53 -1.72
CA PHE A 250 -7.27 -0.49 -0.24
C PHE A 250 -7.13 0.91 0.37
N SER A 251 -6.83 1.93 -0.45
CA SER A 251 -6.72 3.32 0.03
C SER A 251 -7.66 4.26 -0.69
N LEU A 252 -7.95 4.01 -1.97
CA LEU A 252 -8.97 4.77 -2.71
C LEU A 252 -10.30 4.03 -2.86
N HIS A 253 -10.37 2.78 -2.41
CA HIS A 253 -11.59 1.96 -2.44
C HIS A 253 -12.25 1.90 -3.82
N ARG A 254 -11.43 1.91 -4.88
CA ARG A 254 -11.91 1.83 -6.27
C ARG A 254 -12.55 0.46 -6.50
N PRO A 255 -13.80 0.39 -6.99
CA PRO A 255 -14.53 -0.88 -7.12
C PRO A 255 -14.02 -1.77 -8.25
N ASP A 256 -13.43 -1.17 -9.30
CA ASP A 256 -13.18 -1.85 -10.56
C ASP A 256 -11.70 -2.05 -10.92
N VAL A 257 -10.89 -2.51 -9.96
CA VAL A 257 -9.45 -2.75 -10.17
C VAL A 257 -9.17 -4.24 -10.27
N LEU A 258 -8.49 -4.65 -11.34
CA LEU A 258 -8.00 -6.02 -11.51
C LEU A 258 -6.45 -6.03 -11.43
N PRO A 259 -5.86 -6.55 -10.35
CA PRO A 259 -4.40 -6.62 -10.22
C PRO A 259 -3.83 -7.78 -11.04
N ILE A 260 -3.83 -7.64 -12.37
CA ILE A 260 -3.41 -8.68 -13.34
C ILE A 260 -1.99 -9.25 -13.15
N ASN A 261 -1.13 -8.52 -12.42
CA ASN A 261 0.25 -8.93 -12.11
C ASN A 261 0.40 -9.51 -10.70
N ASP A 262 -0.65 -9.51 -9.89
CA ASP A 262 -0.62 -10.10 -8.55
C ASP A 262 -0.67 -11.63 -8.63
N LEU A 263 0.34 -12.28 -8.07
CA LEU A 263 0.45 -13.74 -8.11
C LEU A 263 -0.69 -14.42 -7.33
N GLY A 264 -1.12 -13.84 -6.22
CA GLY A 264 -2.22 -14.38 -5.41
C GLY A 264 -3.53 -14.38 -6.18
N VAL A 265 -3.88 -13.25 -6.82
CA VAL A 265 -5.10 -13.12 -7.63
C VAL A 265 -5.04 -14.03 -8.85
N ARG A 266 -3.91 -14.10 -9.56
CA ARG A 266 -3.75 -15.02 -10.70
C ARG A 266 -3.88 -16.49 -10.29
N LYS A 267 -3.32 -16.88 -9.14
CA LYS A 267 -3.50 -18.24 -8.58
C LYS A 267 -4.94 -18.50 -8.18
N GLY A 268 -5.63 -17.52 -7.58
CA GLY A 268 -7.04 -17.65 -7.25
C GLY A 268 -7.89 -17.85 -8.50
N VAL A 269 -7.63 -17.10 -9.58
CA VAL A 269 -8.30 -17.29 -10.87
C VAL A 269 -7.99 -18.66 -11.47
N GLN A 270 -6.74 -19.10 -11.41
CA GLN A 270 -6.34 -20.45 -11.84
C GLN A 270 -7.18 -21.52 -11.12
N LEU A 271 -7.29 -21.42 -9.80
CA LEU A 271 -8.06 -22.35 -8.98
C LEU A 271 -9.57 -22.26 -9.27
N LEU A 272 -10.11 -21.05 -9.40
CA LEU A 272 -11.54 -20.80 -9.60
C LEU A 272 -12.03 -21.42 -10.91
N TYR A 273 -11.25 -21.26 -11.98
CA TYR A 273 -11.57 -21.76 -13.31
C TYR A 273 -10.95 -23.12 -13.63
N ASN A 274 -10.32 -23.77 -12.65
CA ASN A 274 -9.64 -25.06 -12.80
C ASN A 274 -8.67 -25.09 -14.01
N LEU A 275 -7.85 -24.05 -14.14
CA LEU A 275 -6.89 -23.92 -15.25
C LEU A 275 -5.62 -24.70 -14.93
N GLU A 276 -5.09 -25.42 -15.93
CA GLU A 276 -3.83 -26.16 -15.80
C GLU A 276 -2.66 -25.21 -15.50
N ASP A 277 -2.57 -24.11 -16.25
CA ASP A 277 -1.51 -23.12 -16.13
C ASP A 277 -1.98 -21.84 -15.43
N LEU A 278 -1.02 -21.12 -14.84
CA LEU A 278 -1.25 -19.80 -14.28
C LEU A 278 -1.66 -18.82 -15.42
N PRO A 279 -2.87 -18.24 -15.40
CA PRO A 279 -3.38 -17.43 -16.49
C PRO A 279 -2.49 -16.21 -16.73
N ARG A 280 -2.16 -15.93 -17.98
CA ARG A 280 -1.39 -14.75 -18.40
C ARG A 280 -2.23 -13.48 -18.21
N PRO A 281 -1.61 -12.28 -18.12
CA PRO A 281 -2.35 -11.03 -17.96
C PRO A 281 -3.48 -10.83 -18.99
N SER A 282 -3.26 -11.18 -20.26
CA SER A 282 -4.29 -11.10 -21.30
C SER A 282 -5.47 -12.07 -21.08
N GLN A 283 -5.23 -13.24 -20.50
CA GLN A 283 -6.28 -14.19 -20.15
C GLN A 283 -7.05 -13.72 -18.91
N MET A 284 -6.37 -13.07 -17.96
CA MET A 284 -7.01 -12.47 -16.79
C MET A 284 -8.08 -11.46 -17.22
N ASP A 285 -7.75 -10.56 -18.16
CA ASP A 285 -8.70 -9.55 -18.67
C ASP A 285 -9.96 -10.21 -19.25
N GLN A 286 -9.83 -11.29 -20.02
CA GLN A 286 -10.96 -11.97 -20.63
C GLN A 286 -11.81 -12.73 -19.60
N LEU A 287 -11.17 -13.51 -18.72
CA LEU A 287 -11.87 -14.32 -17.72
C LEU A 287 -12.63 -13.45 -16.71
N CYS A 288 -12.02 -12.34 -16.31
CA CYS A 288 -12.52 -11.47 -15.24
C CYS A 288 -13.39 -10.31 -15.75
N GLU A 289 -13.64 -10.20 -17.06
CA GLU A 289 -14.42 -9.07 -17.61
C GLU A 289 -15.85 -9.04 -17.04
N LYS A 290 -16.44 -10.21 -16.82
CA LYS A 290 -17.77 -10.35 -16.21
C LYS A 290 -17.86 -9.81 -14.77
N TRP A 291 -16.73 -9.64 -14.09
CA TRP A 291 -16.71 -9.12 -12.72
C TRP A 291 -16.85 -7.60 -12.68
N ARG A 292 -16.72 -6.89 -13.81
CA ARG A 292 -16.98 -5.45 -13.86
C ARG A 292 -18.43 -5.14 -13.47
N PRO A 293 -18.68 -4.11 -12.65
CA PRO A 293 -17.73 -3.07 -12.22
C PRO A 293 -17.05 -3.32 -10.86
N TYR A 294 -17.02 -4.57 -10.36
CA TYR A 294 -16.59 -4.93 -8.99
C TYR A 294 -15.37 -5.87 -8.94
N ARG A 295 -14.41 -5.69 -9.87
CA ARG A 295 -13.20 -6.53 -9.95
C ARG A 295 -12.35 -6.49 -8.67
N SER A 296 -12.37 -5.40 -7.91
CA SER A 296 -11.65 -5.29 -6.64
C SER A 296 -12.19 -6.27 -5.60
N VAL A 297 -13.52 -6.42 -5.52
CA VAL A 297 -14.19 -7.35 -4.59
C VAL A 297 -13.93 -8.80 -5.01
N ALA A 298 -14.03 -9.11 -6.30
CA ALA A 298 -13.69 -10.45 -6.79
C ALA A 298 -12.23 -10.81 -6.52
N SER A 299 -11.30 -9.87 -6.74
CA SER A 299 -9.87 -10.03 -6.44
C SER A 299 -9.63 -10.31 -4.96
N TRP A 300 -10.41 -9.70 -4.07
CA TRP A 300 -10.35 -9.96 -2.64
C TRP A 300 -10.65 -11.42 -2.30
N TYR A 301 -11.70 -12.00 -2.91
CA TYR A 301 -12.02 -13.41 -2.76
C TYR A 301 -10.97 -14.34 -3.36
N MET A 302 -10.25 -13.92 -4.41
CA MET A 302 -9.13 -14.70 -4.94
C MET A 302 -8.00 -14.85 -3.91
N TRP A 303 -7.70 -13.78 -3.15
CA TRP A 303 -6.74 -13.90 -2.05
C TRP A 303 -7.25 -14.81 -0.93
N ARG A 304 -8.53 -14.70 -0.52
CA ARG A 304 -9.11 -15.60 0.47
C ARG A 304 -9.04 -17.07 0.04
N PHE A 305 -9.33 -17.32 -1.24
CA PHE A 305 -9.35 -18.67 -1.78
C PHE A 305 -7.96 -19.31 -1.75
N VAL A 306 -6.93 -18.56 -2.13
CA VAL A 306 -5.54 -19.02 -2.11
C VAL A 306 -5.04 -19.27 -0.68
N GLU A 307 -5.42 -18.42 0.28
CA GLU A 307 -5.12 -18.62 1.70
C GLU A 307 -5.79 -19.87 2.27
N ALA A 308 -7.07 -20.10 1.96
CA ALA A 308 -7.81 -21.28 2.40
C ALA A 308 -7.22 -22.60 1.86
N LYS A 309 -6.51 -22.54 0.73
CA LYS A 309 -5.80 -23.69 0.13
C LYS A 309 -4.34 -23.81 0.58
N GLY A 310 -3.92 -23.04 1.59
CA GLY A 310 -2.60 -23.18 2.23
C GLY A 310 -1.47 -22.41 1.55
N THR A 311 -1.75 -21.50 0.62
CA THR A 311 -0.75 -20.57 0.09
C THR A 311 -0.98 -19.18 0.70
N PRO A 312 -0.18 -18.70 1.66
CA PRO A 312 -0.37 -17.36 2.21
C PRO A 312 -0.14 -16.28 1.15
N SER A 313 -1.05 -15.31 1.03
CA SER A 313 -0.92 -14.14 0.14
C SER A 313 -0.21 -12.99 0.86
N SER A 314 0.82 -12.39 0.22
CA SER A 314 1.58 -11.27 0.80
C SER A 314 0.84 -9.93 0.75
N ALA A 315 -0.11 -9.76 -0.20
CA ALA A 315 -0.85 -8.52 -0.38
C ALA A 315 -1.79 -8.23 0.80
N VAL A 316 -2.51 -9.26 1.26
CA VAL A 316 -3.46 -9.07 2.36
C VAL A 316 -2.74 -8.88 3.68
N ALA A 317 -1.58 -9.49 3.92
CA ALA A 317 -0.78 -9.23 5.14
C ALA A 317 -0.38 -7.74 5.30
N VAL A 318 -0.22 -7.00 4.19
CA VAL A 318 0.05 -5.55 4.23
C VAL A 318 -1.25 -4.76 4.51
N ALA A 319 -2.38 -5.19 3.95
CA ALA A 319 -3.69 -4.56 4.14
C ALA A 319 -4.35 -4.86 5.51
N THR A 320 -4.36 -6.12 5.97
CA THR A 320 -4.82 -6.52 7.31
C THR A 320 -3.92 -5.98 8.41
N GLY A 321 -2.66 -5.74 8.10
CA GLY A 321 -1.77 -5.00 8.98
C GLY A 321 -2.19 -3.56 9.27
N ALA A 322 -2.95 -2.94 8.37
CA ALA A 322 -3.59 -1.66 8.63
C ALA A 322 -4.96 -1.82 9.33
N GLY A 323 -5.74 -2.86 9.01
CA GLY A 323 -7.05 -3.12 9.64
C GLY A 323 -7.00 -3.62 11.09
N LEU A 324 -6.04 -4.48 11.44
CA LEU A 324 -5.88 -5.01 12.81
C LEU A 324 -5.48 -3.93 13.84
N GLN A 325 -4.92 -2.81 13.39
CA GLN A 325 -4.59 -1.67 14.25
C GLN A 325 -5.85 -0.97 14.78
N HIS A 326 -6.97 -0.98 14.04
CA HIS A 326 -8.18 -0.27 14.43
C HIS A 326 -9.04 -1.03 15.45
N GLN A 327 -9.08 -2.36 15.38
CA GLN A 327 -9.89 -3.16 16.31
C GLN A 327 -9.38 -3.06 17.76
N HIS A 328 -8.05 -3.01 17.96
CA HIS A 328 -7.47 -2.79 19.29
C HIS A 328 -7.59 -1.34 19.78
N HIS A 329 -7.48 -0.34 18.89
CA HIS A 329 -7.58 1.06 19.28
C HIS A 329 -9.03 1.46 19.64
N HIS A 330 -10.02 0.91 18.93
CA HIS A 330 -11.43 1.13 19.24
C HIS A 330 -11.86 0.49 20.56
N GLN A 331 -11.32 -0.71 20.88
CA GLN A 331 -11.52 -1.32 22.20
C GLN A 331 -10.91 -0.50 23.34
N HIS A 332 -9.74 0.11 23.13
CA HIS A 332 -9.08 0.91 24.17
C HIS A 332 -9.82 2.24 24.41
N GLN A 333 -10.24 2.94 23.35
CA GLN A 333 -11.03 4.17 23.48
C GLN A 333 -12.40 3.94 24.12
N GLN A 334 -13.05 2.81 23.83
CA GLN A 334 -14.32 2.45 24.48
C GLN A 334 -14.14 2.15 25.97
N HIS A 335 -13.04 1.49 26.37
CA HIS A 335 -12.73 1.28 27.79
C HIS A 335 -12.41 2.58 28.54
N GLU A 336 -11.67 3.51 27.92
CA GLU A 336 -11.39 4.82 28.53
C GLU A 336 -12.66 5.68 28.66
N GLN A 337 -13.56 5.67 27.68
CA GLN A 337 -14.84 6.38 27.77
C GLN A 337 -15.78 5.77 28.84
N GLN A 338 -15.78 4.45 29.00
CA GLN A 338 -16.57 3.79 30.05
C GLN A 338 -16.04 4.08 31.44
N GLN A 339 -14.71 4.14 31.62
CA GLN A 339 -14.12 4.53 32.91
C GLN A 339 -14.36 5.99 33.25
N GLN A 340 -14.36 6.90 32.27
CA GLN A 340 -14.66 8.32 32.50
C GLN A 340 -16.14 8.55 32.84
N GLN A 341 -17.08 7.78 32.27
CA GLN A 341 -18.50 7.87 32.63
C GLN A 341 -18.80 7.35 34.05
N GLN A 342 -18.06 6.33 34.53
CA GLN A 342 -18.22 5.83 35.90
C GLN A 342 -17.67 6.78 36.98
N GLN A 343 -16.75 7.68 36.65
CA GLN A 343 -16.19 8.64 37.60
C GLN A 343 -17.01 9.95 37.72
N GLN A 344 -17.99 10.18 36.82
CA GLN A 344 -18.76 11.43 36.79
C GLN A 344 -20.10 11.40 37.54
N HIS A 345 -20.49 10.27 38.15
CA HIS A 345 -21.70 10.21 38.98
C HIS A 345 -21.35 10.29 40.48
N PRO A 346 -21.57 11.44 41.15
CA PRO A 346 -21.56 11.46 42.61
C PRO A 346 -22.79 10.71 43.15
N PRO A 347 -22.68 10.00 44.29
CA PRO A 347 -23.82 9.30 44.87
C PRO A 347 -24.87 10.32 45.36
N GLN A 348 -26.10 10.19 44.87
CA GLN A 348 -27.23 10.97 45.39
C GLN A 348 -27.59 10.53 46.82
N PRO A 349 -27.92 11.46 47.73
CA PRO A 349 -28.35 11.12 49.08
C PRO A 349 -29.78 10.56 49.03
N GLN A 350 -29.96 9.36 49.60
CA GLN A 350 -31.28 8.74 49.77
C GLN A 350 -32.09 9.54 50.81
N LEU A 351 -33.26 10.01 50.36
CA LEU A 351 -34.29 10.65 51.18
C LEU A 351 -34.91 9.60 52.11
N LEU A 352 -34.78 9.81 53.42
CA LEU A 352 -35.47 9.06 54.46
C LEU A 352 -36.92 9.55 54.57
N ASP A 353 -37.86 8.62 54.63
CA ASP A 353 -39.14 8.82 55.33
C ASP A 353 -39.61 7.50 55.98
N PRO A 354 -40.39 7.56 57.09
CA PRO A 354 -40.38 6.55 58.14
C PRO A 354 -41.68 5.72 58.27
N ILE A 355 -41.51 4.49 58.78
CA ILE A 355 -42.39 3.73 59.69
C ILE A 355 -43.78 3.26 59.19
N ASN A 356 -43.93 1.93 59.03
CA ASN A 356 -44.87 1.06 59.79
C ASN A 356 -44.79 -0.38 59.24
N SER A 357 -44.21 -1.33 59.97
CA SER A 357 -44.82 -2.18 61.01
C SER A 357 -45.51 -3.44 60.48
N MET A 358 -45.09 -4.56 61.08
CA MET A 358 -45.87 -5.75 61.46
C MET A 358 -45.92 -7.02 60.57
N PHE A 359 -45.47 -8.11 61.21
CA PHE A 359 -45.91 -9.52 61.12
C PHE A 359 -45.56 -10.33 59.86
N ASN A 360 -45.30 -11.64 59.89
CA ASN A 360 -44.98 -12.66 60.90
C ASN A 360 -44.67 -13.94 60.08
N LEU A 361 -43.86 -14.83 60.66
CA LEU A 361 -43.84 -16.30 60.52
C LEU A 361 -44.49 -17.00 59.30
N GLY A 362 -43.69 -17.87 58.67
CA GLY A 362 -44.13 -18.97 57.80
C GLY A 362 -42.95 -19.72 57.23
#